data_AF-A0A924W3B5-F1
#
_entry.id   AF-A0A924W3B5-F1
#
_cell.length_a   1.000
_cell.length_b   1.000
_cell.length_c   1.000
_cell.angle_alpha   90.00
_cell.angle_beta   90.00
_cell.angle_gamma   90.00
#
_symmetry.space_group_name_H-M   'P 1'
#
loop_
_entity.id
_entity.type
_entity.pdbx_description
1 polymer ?
#
loop_
_entity_poly.entity_id
_entity_poly.type
_entity_poly.pdbx_seq_one_letter_code
_entity_poly.pdbx_strand_id
1 'polypeptide(L)'
;NFGWLLRGNESSDQTAKRFDTRENTTAANRPTLVVTFDPPTACPADFNDDGEVNSQDFFDFLAAFFMSDPAADFNTDSVINSQDFFDFVAAFFAGC
;
A
#
# COMPACT_ATOMS: atom_id res chain seq x y z
N ASN A 1 -13.68 -6.83 -7.59
CA ASN A 1 -14.69 -5.77 -7.84
C ASN A 1 -15.46 -5.53 -6.55
N PHE A 2 -14.98 -4.60 -5.73
CA PHE A 2 -15.75 -4.12 -4.58
C PHE A 2 -16.65 -2.99 -5.09
N GLY A 3 -17.97 -3.17 -4.99
CA GLY A 3 -18.93 -2.12 -5.37
C GLY A 3 -18.93 -0.99 -4.34
N TRP A 4 -19.07 0.25 -4.79
CA TRP A 4 -19.12 1.42 -3.91
C TRP A 4 -20.58 1.81 -3.66
N LEU A 5 -20.94 1.97 -2.37
CA LEU A 5 -22.23 2.51 -1.96
C LEU A 5 -22.02 3.88 -1.32
N LEU A 6 -22.71 4.90 -1.83
CA LEU A 6 -22.73 6.22 -1.20
C LEU A 6 -23.83 6.24 -0.13
N ARG A 7 -23.43 6.45 1.12
CA ARG A 7 -24.36 6.74 2.23
C ARG A 7 -24.52 8.25 2.40
N GLY A 8 -25.76 8.73 2.39
CA GLY A 8 -26.09 10.13 2.66
C GLY A 8 -26.11 10.44 4.16
N ASN A 9 -26.63 11.62 4.52
CA ASN A 9 -26.98 11.88 5.92
C ASN A 9 -28.25 11.07 6.27
N GLU A 10 -28.17 10.21 7.28
CA GLU A 10 -29.30 9.38 7.75
C GLU A 10 -30.10 10.03 8.89
N SER A 11 -29.69 11.21 9.36
CA SER A 11 -30.34 11.91 10.48
C SER A 11 -31.56 12.75 10.06
N SER A 12 -31.92 12.76 8.78
CA SER A 12 -33.04 13.52 8.23
C SER A 12 -33.89 12.63 7.35
N ASP A 13 -35.21 12.72 7.45
CA ASP A 13 -36.14 12.01 6.58
C ASP A 13 -36.04 12.53 5.13
N GLN A 14 -35.13 11.93 4.35
CA GLN A 14 -34.92 12.22 2.94
C GLN A 14 -34.78 10.92 2.15
N THR A 15 -35.46 10.85 1.01
CA THR A 15 -35.45 9.67 0.11
C THR A 15 -34.57 9.87 -1.12
N ALA A 16 -34.02 11.07 -1.32
CA ALA A 16 -33.15 11.40 -2.45
C ALA A 16 -32.17 12.52 -2.09
N LYS A 17 -30.98 12.49 -2.71
CA LYS A 17 -29.97 13.55 -2.62
C LYS A 17 -29.57 13.98 -4.04
N ARG A 18 -29.60 15.29 -4.31
CA ARG A 18 -29.05 15.87 -5.55
C ARG A 18 -27.58 16.21 -5.33
N PHE A 19 -26.75 15.83 -6.29
CA PHE A 19 -25.35 16.26 -6.36
C PHE A 19 -25.23 17.29 -7.47
N ASP A 20 -24.50 18.37 -7.20
CA ASP A 20 -24.11 19.32 -8.23
C ASP A 20 -23.04 18.72 -9.15
N THR A 21 -22.88 19.31 -10.33
CA THR A 21 -21.85 18.89 -11.29
C THR A 21 -20.48 19.47 -10.94
N ARG A 22 -19.40 18.85 -11.41
CA ARG A 22 -18.03 19.38 -11.22
C ARG A 22 -17.83 20.75 -11.87
N GLU A 23 -18.64 21.10 -12.86
CA GLU A 23 -18.67 22.38 -13.57
C GLU A 23 -19.54 23.46 -12.90
N ASN A 24 -20.06 23.24 -11.67
CA ASN A 24 -20.87 24.26 -11.00
C ASN A 24 -20.09 25.58 -10.88
N THR A 25 -20.75 26.69 -11.24
CA THR A 25 -20.15 28.03 -11.23
C THR A 25 -19.72 28.46 -9.83
N THR A 26 -20.40 27.95 -8.80
CA THR A 26 -20.03 28.14 -7.39
C THR A 26 -19.11 27.00 -6.94
N ALA A 27 -17.83 27.30 -6.67
CA ALA A 27 -16.83 26.29 -6.32
C ALA A 27 -17.19 25.47 -5.06
N ALA A 28 -17.82 26.10 -4.06
CA ALA A 28 -18.22 25.44 -2.81
C ALA A 28 -19.30 24.35 -3.00
N ASN A 29 -20.03 24.38 -4.12
CA ASN A 29 -21.07 23.39 -4.42
C ASN A 29 -20.53 22.19 -5.22
N ARG A 30 -19.28 22.24 -5.70
CA ARG A 30 -18.72 21.15 -6.50
C ARG A 30 -18.51 19.91 -5.61
N PRO A 31 -18.92 18.71 -6.05
CA PRO A 31 -18.76 17.50 -5.25
C PRO A 31 -17.27 17.18 -5.06
N THR A 32 -16.90 16.77 -3.85
CA THR A 32 -15.56 16.25 -3.53
C THR A 32 -15.68 14.79 -3.12
N LEU A 33 -14.84 13.93 -3.68
CA LEU A 33 -14.68 12.54 -3.23
C LEU A 33 -13.44 12.47 -2.34
N VAL A 34 -13.62 12.09 -1.08
CA VAL A 34 -12.52 11.78 -0.17
C VAL A 34 -12.49 10.27 0.02
N VAL A 35 -11.38 9.64 -0.36
CA VAL A 35 -11.14 8.22 -0.10
C VAL A 35 -10.19 8.15 1.08
N THR A 36 -10.70 7.66 2.21
CA THR A 36 -9.86 7.28 3.36
C THR A 36 -9.61 5.78 3.28
N PHE A 37 -8.35 5.38 3.20
CA PHE A 37 -7.94 3.99 3.28
C PHE A 37 -6.74 3.90 4.22
N ASP A 38 -6.59 2.76 4.87
CA ASP A 38 -5.40 2.41 5.64
C ASP A 38 -4.56 1.49 4.76
N PRO A 39 -3.38 1.93 4.27
CA PRO A 39 -2.50 1.03 3.55
C PRO A 39 -2.09 -0.12 4.49
N PRO A 40 -1.91 -1.35 3.98
CA PRO A 40 -1.29 -2.39 4.79
C PRO A 40 0.04 -1.88 5.35
N THR A 41 0.37 -2.29 6.58
CA THR A 41 1.67 -1.96 7.18
C THR A 41 2.74 -2.45 6.23
N ALA A 42 3.69 -1.58 5.88
CA ALA A 42 4.79 -1.96 5.01
C ALA A 42 5.47 -3.19 5.59
N CYS A 43 5.62 -4.23 4.77
CA CYS A 43 6.27 -5.47 5.16
C CYS A 43 7.49 -5.66 4.28
N PRO A 44 8.67 -5.15 4.70
CA PRO A 44 9.87 -5.22 3.87
C PRO A 44 10.30 -6.66 3.52
N ALA A 45 9.83 -7.65 4.28
CA ALA A 45 10.09 -9.06 4.04
C ALA A 45 9.21 -9.68 2.93
N ASP A 46 8.12 -9.02 2.52
CA ASP A 46 7.33 -9.35 1.33
C ASP A 46 8.04 -8.71 0.13
N PHE A 47 8.99 -9.47 -0.43
CA PHE A 47 9.94 -8.97 -1.41
C PHE A 47 9.33 -8.90 -2.81
N ASN A 48 8.27 -9.67 -3.07
CA ASN A 48 7.57 -9.69 -4.36
C ASN A 48 6.25 -8.89 -4.35
N ASP A 49 5.90 -8.25 -3.23
CA ASP A 49 4.69 -7.45 -2.99
C ASP A 49 3.37 -8.23 -3.24
N ASP A 50 3.34 -9.54 -2.96
CA ASP A 50 2.15 -10.38 -3.16
C ASP A 50 1.21 -10.45 -1.94
N GLY A 51 1.64 -9.90 -0.80
CA GLY A 51 0.91 -9.84 0.46
C GLY A 51 1.18 -11.01 1.41
N GLU A 52 2.06 -11.95 1.07
CA GLU A 52 2.43 -13.09 1.92
C GLU A 52 3.94 -13.28 2.03
N VAL A 53 4.51 -13.11 3.23
CA VAL A 53 5.93 -13.47 3.47
C VAL A 53 6.10 -14.99 3.48
N ASN A 54 6.74 -15.52 2.45
CA ASN A 54 6.91 -16.95 2.26
C ASN A 54 8.26 -17.30 1.59
N SER A 55 8.47 -18.58 1.27
CA SER A 55 9.75 -19.02 0.67
C SER A 55 10.09 -18.34 -0.66
N GLN A 56 9.09 -17.83 -1.39
CA GLN A 56 9.29 -17.10 -2.64
C GLN A 56 10.07 -15.81 -2.41
N ASP A 57 9.68 -14.99 -1.42
CA ASP A 57 10.39 -13.75 -1.05
C ASP A 57 11.83 -14.01 -0.68
N PHE A 58 12.07 -15.09 0.07
CA PHE A 58 13.40 -15.49 0.47
C PHE A 58 14.28 -15.80 -0.75
N PHE A 59 13.76 -16.55 -1.73
CA PHE A 59 14.53 -16.86 -2.94
C PHE A 59 14.68 -15.67 -3.88
N ASP A 60 13.67 -14.79 -3.96
CA ASP A 60 13.74 -13.58 -4.77
C ASP A 60 14.76 -12.59 -4.20
N PHE A 61 14.80 -12.42 -2.87
CA PHE A 61 15.85 -11.65 -2.20
C PHE A 61 17.25 -12.24 -2.45
N LEU A 62 17.42 -13.56 -2.31
CA LEU A 62 18.72 -14.19 -2.58
C LEU A 62 19.17 -13.99 -4.03
N ALA A 63 18.26 -14.08 -4.99
CA ALA A 63 18.56 -13.81 -6.39
C ALA A 63 19.03 -12.36 -6.58
N ALA A 64 18.29 -11.38 -6.03
CA ALA A 64 18.66 -9.98 -6.06
C ALA A 64 20.02 -9.72 -5.40
N PHE A 65 20.25 -10.29 -4.22
CA PHE A 65 21.48 -10.16 -3.43
C PHE A 65 22.72 -10.65 -4.21
N PHE A 66 22.65 -11.84 -4.80
CA PHE A 66 23.77 -12.41 -5.55
C PHE A 66 24.01 -11.74 -6.91
N MET A 67 23.02 -11.01 -7.44
CA MET A 67 23.16 -10.20 -8.65
C MET A 67 23.62 -8.76 -8.34
N SER A 68 23.81 -8.40 -7.07
CA SER A 68 24.01 -7.00 -6.63
C SER A 68 22.92 -6.07 -7.19
N ASP A 69 21.68 -6.56 -7.22
CA ASP A 69 20.52 -5.76 -7.60
C ASP A 69 20.21 -4.73 -6.50
N PRO A 70 20.04 -3.43 -6.81
CA PRO A 70 19.66 -2.40 -5.84
C PRO A 70 18.44 -2.75 -4.98
N ALA A 71 17.55 -3.64 -5.44
CA ALA A 71 16.43 -4.15 -4.62
C ALA A 71 16.89 -4.91 -3.36
N ALA A 72 18.12 -5.42 -3.32
CA ALA A 72 18.70 -6.12 -2.17
C ALA A 72 19.38 -5.17 -1.15
N ASP A 73 19.39 -3.85 -1.38
CA ASP A 73 19.79 -2.84 -0.39
C ASP A 73 18.67 -2.65 0.64
N PHE A 74 18.60 -3.58 1.58
CA PHE A 74 17.50 -3.70 2.54
C PHE A 74 17.52 -2.61 3.60
N ASN A 75 18.71 -2.15 3.99
CA ASN A 75 18.87 -1.07 4.96
C ASN A 75 18.92 0.33 4.34
N THR A 76 18.91 0.41 3.00
CA THR A 76 18.90 1.63 2.18
C THR A 76 20.16 2.51 2.32
N ASP A 77 21.30 1.90 2.63
CA ASP A 77 22.60 2.59 2.78
C ASP A 77 23.39 2.73 1.47
N SER A 78 22.81 2.28 0.35
CA SER A 78 23.40 2.24 -0.99
C SER A 78 24.55 1.24 -1.16
N VAL A 79 24.73 0.31 -0.23
CA VAL A 79 25.77 -0.72 -0.27
C VAL A 79 25.20 -2.10 0.04
N ILE A 80 25.00 -2.92 -1.00
CA ILE A 80 24.56 -4.31 -0.83
C ILE A 80 25.69 -5.13 -0.20
N ASN A 81 25.50 -5.57 1.04
CA ASN A 81 26.49 -6.34 1.79
C ASN A 81 25.85 -7.29 2.82
N SER A 82 26.66 -7.95 3.64
CA SER A 82 26.16 -8.90 4.65
C SER A 82 25.16 -8.31 5.64
N GLN A 83 25.16 -6.99 5.84
CA GLN A 83 24.21 -6.30 6.69
C GLN A 83 22.79 -6.43 6.13
N ASP A 84 22.58 -6.18 4.84
CA ASP A 84 21.26 -6.34 4.19
C ASP A 84 20.74 -7.75 4.30
N PHE A 85 21.62 -8.74 4.13
CA PHE A 85 21.27 -10.14 4.30
C PHE A 85 20.75 -10.43 5.71
N PHE A 86 21.43 -9.96 6.75
CA PHE A 86 20.99 -10.20 8.13
C PHE A 86 19.75 -9.39 8.50
N ASP A 87 19.61 -8.18 7.97
CA ASP A 87 18.43 -7.34 8.19
C ASP A 87 17.20 -7.94 7.52
N PHE A 88 17.32 -8.45 6.28
CA PHE A 88 16.26 -9.20 5.60
C PHE A 88 15.89 -10.46 6.37
N VAL A 89 16.86 -11.28 6.77
CA VAL A 89 16.59 -12.52 7.52
C VAL A 89 15.89 -12.24 8.84
N ALA A 90 16.27 -11.17 9.54
CA ALA A 90 15.60 -10.76 10.77
C ALA A 90 14.13 -10.35 10.50
N ALA A 91 13.90 -9.55 9.46
CA ALA A 91 12.55 -9.14 9.06
C ALA A 91 11.69 -10.34 8.61
N PHE A 92 12.26 -11.26 7.84
CA PHE A 92 11.60 -12.47 7.34
C PHE A 92 11.02 -13.33 8.47
N PHE A 93 11.79 -13.53 9.55
CA PHE A 93 11.31 -14.30 10.71
C PHE A 93 10.42 -13.50 11.66
N ALA A 94 10.44 -12.16 11.59
CA ALA A 94 9.51 -11.32 12.33
C ALA A 94 8.11 -11.29 11.67
N GLY A 95 8.05 -11.43 10.34
CA GLY A 95 6.83 -11.37 9.54
C GLY A 95 6.31 -9.94 9.33
N CYS A 96 5.02 -9.85 8.98
CA CYS A 96 4.20 -8.63 8.98
C CYS A 96 3.18 -8.72 10.15
#